data_AF-A0A2W6I4R7-F1
#
_entry.id   AF-A0A2W6I4R7-F1
#
_cell.length_a   1.000
_cell.length_b   1.000
_cell.length_c   1.000
_cell.angle_alpha   90.00
_cell.angle_beta   90.00
_cell.angle_gamma   90.00
#
_symmetry.space_group_name_H-M   'P 1'
#
loop_
_entity.id
_entity.type
_entity.pdbx_description
1 polymer ?
#
loop_
_entity_poly.entity_id
_entity_poly.type
_entity_poly.pdbx_seq_one_letter_code
_entity_poly.pdbx_strand_id
1 'polypeptide(L)' 'MKIDIYKHVKKGYIAVRAGHPIPQSWAGAKYFKTIELNRGDVRIGMGDADQVLTAIEKDGYAVLGEFGGA' A
#
# COMPACT_ATOMS: atom_id res chain seq x y z
N MET A 1 0.42 -7.92 -9.72
CA MET A 1 1.68 -7.73 -8.94
C MET A 1 1.44 -8.14 -7.49
N LYS A 2 2.40 -8.83 -6.84
CA LYS A 2 2.35 -9.07 -5.39
C LYS A 2 2.87 -7.86 -4.63
N ILE A 3 2.08 -7.39 -3.67
CA ILE A 3 2.39 -6.24 -2.82
C ILE A 3 2.21 -6.60 -1.35
N ASP A 4 3.12 -6.10 -0.52
CA ASP A 4 3.06 -6.23 0.93
C ASP A 4 2.43 -4.98 1.51
N ILE A 5 1.41 -5.15 2.34
CA ILE A 5 0.70 -4.08 3.03
C ILE A 5 1.21 -4.02 4.46
N TYR A 6 1.58 -2.83 4.91
CA TYR A 6 1.96 -2.52 6.27
C TYR A 6 1.00 -1.48 6.85
N LYS A 7 0.74 -1.57 8.15
CA LYS A 7 -0.06 -0.63 8.92
C LYS A 7 0.85 0.20 9.83
N HIS A 8 0.74 1.52 9.72
CA HIS A 8 1.40 2.47 10.59
C HIS A 8 0.36 3.21 11.44
N VAL A 9 0.58 3.23 12.76
CA VAL A 9 -0.41 3.73 13.74
C VAL A 9 -0.85 5.18 13.45
N LYS A 10 0.05 6.03 12.96
CA LYS A 10 -0.23 7.45 12.69
C LYS A 10 -0.52 7.79 11.22
N LYS A 11 -0.19 6.91 10.28
CA LYS A 11 -0.18 7.24 8.84
C LYS A 11 -1.14 6.37 8.02
N GLY A 12 -1.82 5.42 8.64
CA GLY A 12 -2.71 4.50 7.95
C GLY A 12 -1.93 3.31 7.37
N TYR A 13 -2.17 3.00 6.10
CA TYR A 13 -1.60 1.82 5.45
C TYR A 13 -0.66 2.20 4.30
N ILE A 14 0.39 1.42 4.12
CA ILE A 14 1.34 1.55 3.01
C ILE A 14 1.43 0.20 2.30
N ALA A 15 1.43 0.24 0.98
CA ALA A 15 1.73 -0.91 0.13
C ALA A 15 3.12 -0.73 -0.49
N VAL A 16 3.90 -1.79 -0.53
CA VAL A 16 5.18 -1.88 -1.24
C VAL A 16 5.18 -3.13 -2.10
N ARG A 17 6.05 -3.20 -3.11
CA ARG A 17 6.24 -4.44 -3.85
C ARG A 17 6.69 -5.55 -2.91
N ALA A 18 6.17 -6.76 -3.10
CA ALA A 18 6.53 -7.88 -2.23
C ALA A 18 8.04 -8.10 -2.20
N GLY A 19 8.62 -8.14 -0.99
CA GLY A 19 10.07 -8.26 -0.78
C GLY A 19 10.87 -6.96 -0.94
N HIS A 20 10.23 -5.81 -1.18
CA HIS A 20 10.89 -4.51 -1.11
C HIS A 20 10.85 -3.93 0.32
N PRO A 21 11.91 -3.24 0.77
CA PRO A 21 11.91 -2.57 2.06
C PRO A 21 10.92 -1.40 2.08
N ILE A 22 10.30 -1.18 3.23
CA ILE A 22 9.49 0.02 3.45
C ILE A 22 10.38 1.26 3.60
N PRO A 23 9.92 2.46 3.18
CA PRO A 23 10.68 3.69 3.36
C PRO A 23 10.95 3.98 4.84
N GLN A 24 12.09 4.62 5.16
CA GLN A 24 12.42 5.01 6.54
C GLN A 24 11.36 5.94 7.17
N SER A 25 10.67 6.74 6.37
CA SER A 25 9.53 7.56 6.83
C SER A 25 8.36 6.73 7.38
N TRP A 26 8.32 5.44 7.08
CA TRP A 26 7.34 4.47 7.56
C TRP A 26 7.96 3.48 8.55
N ALA A 27 9.14 3.79 9.11
CA ALA A 27 9.76 3.00 10.17
C ALA A 27 8.77 2.79 11.33
N GLY A 28 8.63 1.53 11.78
CA GLY A 28 7.64 1.14 12.78
C GLY A 28 6.28 0.74 12.21
N ALA A 29 6.08 0.80 10.89
CA ALA A 29 4.92 0.17 10.26
C ALA A 29 4.99 -1.34 10.45
N LYS A 30 3.89 -1.95 10.90
CA LYS A 30 3.78 -3.39 11.12
C LYS A 30 3.25 -4.06 9.86
N TYR A 31 3.87 -5.16 9.48
CA TYR A 31 3.34 -5.99 8.39
C TYR A 31 1.90 -6.40 8.70
N PHE A 32 1.01 -6.25 7.71
CA PHE A 32 -0.40 -6.56 7.83
C PHE A 32 -0.76 -7.81 7.00
N LYS A 33 -0.53 -7.75 5.68
CA LYS A 33 -0.71 -8.89 4.78
C LYS A 33 -0.05 -8.64 3.43
N THR A 34 0.34 -9.72 2.74
CA THR A 34 0.64 -9.71 1.31
C THR A 34 -0.62 -9.98 0.52
N ILE A 35 -0.81 -9.26 -0.57
CA ILE A 35 -1.87 -9.54 -1.53
C ILE A 35 -1.33 -9.54 -2.96
N GLU A 36 -2.00 -10.27 -3.84
CA GLU A 36 -1.84 -10.06 -5.27
C GLU A 36 -2.85 -9.01 -5.72
N LEU A 37 -2.35 -7.95 -6.35
CA LEU A 37 -3.12 -6.83 -6.89
C LEU A 37 -2.96 -6.80 -8.42
N ASN A 38 -4.05 -6.91 -9.15
CA ASN A 38 -4.05 -6.82 -10.62
C ASN A 38 -4.58 -5.46 -11.07
N ARG A 39 -4.12 -4.97 -12.24
CA ARG A 39 -4.71 -3.76 -12.84
C ARG A 39 -6.20 -4.06 -13.11
N GLY A 40 -7.10 -3.29 -12.50
CA GLY A 40 -8.55 -3.49 -12.57
C GLY A 40 -9.19 -4.15 -11.34
N ASP A 41 -8.43 -4.59 -10.32
CA ASP A 41 -9.00 -5.03 -9.04
C ASP A 41 -9.61 -3.82 -8.31
N VAL A 42 -10.94 -3.75 -8.20
CA VAL A 42 -11.60 -2.76 -7.32
C VAL A 42 -11.70 -3.37 -5.93
N ARG A 43 -10.72 -3.11 -5.07
CA ARG A 43 -10.76 -3.54 -3.66
C ARG A 43 -11.26 -2.43 -2.77
N ILE A 44 -12.39 -2.70 -2.10
CA ILE A 44 -12.99 -1.76 -1.16
C ILE A 44 -11.94 -1.36 -0.11
N GLY A 45 -11.62 -0.07 -0.09
CA GLY A 45 -10.69 0.55 0.85
C GLY A 45 -9.22 0.59 0.44
N MET A 46 -8.85 0.11 -0.75
CA MET A 46 -7.48 0.26 -1.29
C MET A 46 -7.35 1.42 -2.29
N GLY A 47 -8.47 2.06 -2.65
CA GLY A 47 -8.54 3.02 -3.75
C GLY A 47 -8.53 2.31 -5.11
N ASP A 48 -8.22 3.06 -6.15
CA ASP A 48 -8.04 2.54 -7.50
C ASP A 48 -6.72 1.75 -7.58
N ALA A 49 -6.81 0.46 -7.93
CA ALA A 49 -5.63 -0.42 -7.98
C ALA A 49 -4.58 0.06 -9.00
N ASP A 50 -4.99 0.74 -10.07
CA ASP A 50 -4.06 1.28 -11.05
C ASP A 50 -3.23 2.42 -10.46
N GLN A 51 -3.85 3.29 -9.65
CA GLN A 51 -3.12 4.32 -8.91
C GLN A 51 -2.13 3.74 -7.90
N VAL A 52 -2.51 2.70 -7.16
CA VAL A 52 -1.63 2.02 -6.20
C VAL A 52 -0.44 1.39 -6.93
N LEU A 53 -0.68 0.71 -8.04
CA LEU A 53 0.39 0.11 -8.84
C LEU A 53 1.31 1.17 -9.42
N THR A 54 0.75 2.25 -9.98
CA THR A 54 1.53 3.36 -10.54
C THR A 54 2.40 4.04 -9.50
N ALA A 55 1.88 4.28 -8.28
CA ALA A 55 2.66 4.86 -7.19
C ALA A 55 3.78 3.92 -6.73
N ILE A 56 3.53 2.60 -6.63
CA ILE A 56 4.59 1.63 -6.31
C ILE A 56 5.65 1.59 -7.42
N GLU A 57 5.26 1.68 -8.69
CA GLU A 57 6.21 1.68 -9.82
C GLU A 57 7.05 2.97 -9.87
N LYS A 58 6.48 4.11 -9.49
CA LYS A 58 7.15 5.43 -9.55
C LYS A 58 7.96 5.76 -8.30
N ASP A 59 7.39 5.55 -7.12
CA ASP A 59 7.93 5.97 -5.82
C ASP A 59 8.47 4.79 -4.99
N GLY A 60 8.24 3.55 -5.43
CA GLY A 60 8.62 2.32 -4.72
C GLY A 60 7.60 1.88 -3.66
N TYR A 61 6.60 2.72 -3.37
CA TYR A 61 5.53 2.45 -2.42
C TYR A 61 4.28 3.26 -2.75
N ALA A 62 3.13 2.83 -2.23
CA ALA A 62 1.87 3.54 -2.30
C ALA A 62 1.27 3.71 -0.92
N VAL A 63 0.78 4.91 -0.61
CA VAL A 63 0.00 5.15 0.60
C VAL A 63 -1.46 4.81 0.31
N LEU A 64 -2.03 3.92 1.10
CA LEU A 64 -3.45 3.58 1.02
C LEU A 64 -4.16 4.52 1.99
N GLY A 65 -4.96 5.44 1.43
CA GLY A 65 -5.67 6.46 2.20
C GLY A 65 -6.54 5.88 3.33
N GLU A 66 -6.79 6.69 4.36
CA GLU A 66 -7.60 6.29 5.51
C GLU A 66 -8.97 5.74 5.07
N PHE A 67 -9.35 4.59 5.63
CA PHE A 67 -10.75 4.19 5.71
C PHE A 67 -11.48 5.22 6.59
N GLY A 68 -11.97 6.31 6.02
CA GLY A 68 -12.63 7.37 6.77
C GLY A 68 -12.71 8.65 5.95
N GLY A 69 -13.72 8.73 5.08
CA GLY A 69 -14.19 10.02 4.60
C GLY A 69 -14.74 10.83 5.77
N ALA A 70 -14.45 12.14 5.70
CA ALA A 70 -15.19 13.30 6.24
C ALA A 70 -16.10 13.10 7.45
#